data_AF-A0A382D620-F1
#
_entry.id   AF-A0A382D620-F1
#
_cell.length_a   1.000
_cell.length_b   1.000
_cell.length_c   1.000
_cell.angle_alpha   90.00
_cell.angle_beta   90.00
_cell.angle_gamma   90.00
#
_symmetry.space_group_name_H-M   'P 1'
#
loop_
_entity.id
_entity.type
_entity.pdbx_description
1 polymer ?
#
loop_
_entity_poly.entity_id
_entity_poly.type
_entity_poly.pdbx_seq_one_letter_code
_entity_poly.pdbx_strand_id
1 'polypeptide(L)'
;MGSFEGSSDIEEIPVNVIGQWMSGGADSSLLAYLLCKKIRDEELDIKFQPISVRRGRANNPIYAGNVIDFIEEDLGIDFILPHEVYYPPLDDEYMREIKIFWERDDYNFRHRKFEILYSGITSNPPADDSTIPKNKERVRDDTGVDKIVEQRNGYRHYINPFINVNKKWEAEAYKDKELLDSLFPLTYSCEGSIEATKHHTQHCKRCWWCQERYWAFGRYV
;
A
#
# COMPACT_ATOMS: atom_id res chain seq x y z
N MET A 1 -37.74 14.05 -28.64
CA MET A 1 -37.03 13.18 -27.67
C MET A 1 -35.71 12.81 -28.31
N GLY A 2 -34.62 13.48 -27.91
CA GLY A 2 -33.28 13.12 -28.38
C GLY A 2 -32.79 11.93 -27.59
N SER A 3 -32.57 10.81 -28.27
CA SER A 3 -31.85 9.66 -27.72
C SER A 3 -30.41 10.10 -27.47
N PHE A 4 -29.99 10.14 -26.21
CA PHE A 4 -28.58 10.14 -25.86
C PHE A 4 -28.03 8.77 -26.27
N GLU A 5 -27.40 8.71 -27.43
CA GLU A 5 -26.45 7.65 -27.73
C GLU A 5 -25.28 7.87 -26.78
N GLY A 6 -25.20 7.03 -25.74
CA GLY A 6 -24.02 7.00 -24.89
C GLY A 6 -22.82 6.71 -25.78
N SER A 7 -21.82 7.60 -25.78
CA SER A 7 -20.61 7.42 -26.56
C SER A 7 -20.00 6.06 -26.22
N SER A 8 -19.91 5.19 -27.21
CA SER A 8 -19.27 3.88 -27.16
C SER A 8 -17.74 3.95 -27.19
N ASP A 9 -17.18 5.15 -27.09
CA ASP A 9 -15.75 5.39 -27.23
C ASP A 9 -15.04 5.09 -25.90
N ILE A 10 -14.88 3.80 -25.60
CA ILE A 10 -13.94 3.34 -24.58
C ILE A 10 -12.54 3.51 -25.18
N GLU A 11 -11.84 4.57 -24.80
CA GLU A 11 -10.41 4.74 -25.13
C GLU A 11 -9.61 3.64 -24.41
N GLU A 12 -9.04 2.71 -25.17
CA GLU A 12 -8.06 1.77 -24.64
C GLU A 12 -6.72 2.51 -24.47
N ILE A 13 -6.37 2.79 -23.23
CA ILE A 13 -5.11 3.43 -22.88
C ILE A 13 -4.10 2.33 -22.51
N PRO A 14 -2.94 2.24 -23.18
CA PRO A 14 -1.91 1.30 -22.79
C PRO A 14 -1.37 1.64 -21.40
N VAL A 15 -1.11 0.62 -20.59
CA VAL A 15 -0.53 0.77 -19.25
C VAL A 15 0.98 0.89 -19.38
N ASN A 16 1.50 2.09 -19.13
CA ASN A 16 2.94 2.37 -19.17
C ASN A 16 3.49 2.63 -17.76
N VAL A 17 2.65 3.12 -16.84
CA VAL A 17 3.03 3.40 -15.46
C VAL A 17 1.94 2.87 -14.51
N ILE A 18 2.35 2.05 -13.55
CA ILE A 18 1.51 1.67 -12.43
C ILE A 18 1.94 2.44 -11.18
N GLY A 19 0.98 2.98 -10.44
CA GLY A 19 1.20 3.66 -9.18
C GLY A 19 0.94 2.74 -7.99
N GLN A 20 1.59 2.99 -6.86
CA GLN A 20 1.25 2.34 -5.60
C GLN A 20 1.38 3.28 -4.41
N TRP A 21 0.37 3.30 -3.54
CA TRP A 21 0.52 3.90 -2.21
C TRP A 21 1.52 3.11 -1.36
N MET A 22 2.67 3.72 -1.10
CA MET A 22 3.80 3.20 -0.33
C MET A 22 3.79 3.78 1.07
N SER A 23 3.54 2.96 2.08
CA SER A 23 3.58 3.39 3.48
C SER A 23 4.91 3.06 4.18
N GLY A 24 5.69 2.15 3.61
CA GLY A 24 6.82 1.50 4.27
C GLY A 24 6.40 0.38 5.23
N GLY A 25 5.10 0.11 5.40
CA GLY A 25 4.60 -1.05 6.14
C GLY A 25 4.77 -2.36 5.36
N ALA A 26 4.62 -3.49 6.06
CA ALA A 26 4.79 -4.83 5.47
C ALA A 26 3.95 -5.01 4.19
N ASP A 27 2.68 -4.64 4.27
CA ASP A 27 1.65 -4.75 3.22
C ASP A 27 2.10 -4.13 1.89
N SER A 28 2.41 -2.83 1.93
CA SER A 28 2.83 -2.09 0.75
C SER A 28 4.20 -2.55 0.26
N SER A 29 5.08 -2.98 1.17
CA SER A 29 6.44 -3.40 0.81
C SER A 29 6.42 -4.74 0.06
N LEU A 30 5.62 -5.71 0.52
CA LEU A 30 5.45 -6.98 -0.18
C LEU A 30 4.83 -6.76 -1.55
N LEU A 31 3.77 -5.95 -1.64
CA LEU A 31 3.12 -5.70 -2.93
C LEU A 31 4.08 -5.05 -3.93
N ALA A 32 4.84 -4.03 -3.49
CA ALA A 32 5.80 -3.35 -4.35
C ALA A 32 6.87 -4.31 -4.86
N TYR A 33 7.43 -5.14 -3.97
CA TYR A 33 8.40 -6.16 -4.35
C TYR A 33 7.82 -7.15 -5.38
N LEU A 34 6.61 -7.67 -5.16
CA LEU A 34 5.97 -8.62 -6.07
C LEU A 34 5.62 -7.99 -7.43
N LEU A 35 5.15 -6.74 -7.46
CA LEU A 35 4.87 -6.02 -8.70
C LEU A 35 6.14 -5.78 -9.50
N CYS A 36 7.18 -5.23 -8.86
CA CYS A 36 8.46 -4.97 -9.52
C CYS A 36 9.13 -6.26 -10.00
N LYS A 37 9.09 -7.32 -9.18
CA LYS A 37 9.59 -8.64 -9.57
C LYS A 37 8.84 -9.18 -10.78
N LYS A 38 7.51 -9.05 -10.83
CA LYS A 38 6.71 -9.48 -11.98
C LYS A 38 7.04 -8.68 -13.25
N ILE A 39 7.14 -7.35 -13.15
CA ILE A 39 7.54 -6.49 -14.28
C ILE A 39 8.88 -6.94 -14.85
N ARG A 40 9.88 -7.16 -13.99
CA ARG A 40 11.21 -7.63 -14.38
C ARG A 40 11.18 -9.03 -15.00
N ASP A 41 10.57 -9.99 -14.31
CA ASP A 41 10.60 -11.41 -14.72
C ASP A 41 9.83 -11.66 -16.02
N GLU A 42 8.82 -10.83 -16.32
CA GLU A 42 8.02 -10.91 -17.55
C GLU A 42 8.45 -9.88 -18.61
N GLU A 43 9.54 -9.15 -18.38
CA GLU A 43 10.09 -8.15 -19.31
C GLU A 43 9.03 -7.12 -19.78
N LEU A 44 8.17 -6.68 -18.86
CA LEU A 44 7.10 -5.72 -19.16
C LEU A 44 7.68 -4.31 -19.31
N ASP A 45 7.29 -3.61 -20.38
CA ASP A 45 7.60 -2.18 -20.57
C ASP A 45 6.68 -1.30 -19.71
N ILE A 46 6.82 -1.45 -18.38
CA ILE A 46 6.00 -0.77 -17.36
C ILE A 46 6.93 -0.15 -16.31
N LYS A 47 6.69 1.12 -15.97
CA LYS A 47 7.35 1.80 -14.86
C LYS A 47 6.54 1.71 -13.58
N PHE A 48 7.22 1.74 -12.45
CA PHE A 48 6.60 1.71 -11.12
C PHE A 48 6.71 3.08 -10.45
N GLN A 49 5.58 3.69 -10.11
CA GLN A 49 5.51 4.98 -9.43
C GLN A 49 5.14 4.80 -7.95
N PRO A 50 6.11 4.81 -7.03
CA PRO A 50 5.83 4.83 -5.60
C PRO A 50 5.32 6.22 -5.17
N ILE A 51 4.22 6.26 -4.42
CA ILE A 51 3.66 7.49 -3.85
C ILE A 51 3.42 7.35 -2.35
N SER A 52 3.77 8.36 -1.56
CA SER A 52 3.49 8.41 -0.12
C SER A 52 2.80 9.71 0.28
N VAL A 53 2.13 9.69 1.42
CA VAL A 53 1.64 10.90 2.08
C VAL A 53 2.35 11.06 3.42
N ARG A 54 2.75 12.28 3.75
CA ARG A 54 3.34 12.63 5.03
C ARG A 54 2.33 13.34 5.92
N ARG A 55 1.36 12.61 6.46
CA ARG A 55 0.42 13.11 7.49
C ARG A 55 0.04 12.00 8.46
N GLY A 56 -0.01 12.32 9.76
CA GLY A 56 -0.28 11.35 10.83
C GLY A 56 0.90 10.41 11.13
N ARG A 57 1.67 10.01 10.12
CA ARG A 57 2.86 9.15 10.23
C ARG A 57 4.05 9.76 9.49
N ALA A 58 4.75 10.70 10.13
CA ALA A 58 5.76 11.54 9.49
C ALA A 58 6.96 10.79 8.90
N ASN A 59 7.21 9.56 9.34
CA ASN A 59 8.34 8.74 8.89
C ASN A 59 7.98 7.70 7.82
N ASN A 60 6.71 7.56 7.46
CA ASN A 60 6.29 6.65 6.38
C ASN A 60 7.13 6.85 5.10
N PRO A 61 7.40 8.09 4.64
CA PRO A 61 8.21 8.27 3.44
C PRO A 61 9.66 7.78 3.59
N ILE A 62 10.24 7.86 4.79
CA ILE A 62 11.61 7.40 5.06
C ILE A 62 11.67 5.87 4.96
N TYR A 63 10.73 5.18 5.61
CA TYR A 63 10.64 3.72 5.54
C TYR A 63 10.27 3.22 4.14
N ALA A 64 9.39 3.93 3.44
CA ALA A 64 9.10 3.65 2.04
C ALA A 64 10.34 3.81 1.15
N GLY A 65 11.14 4.86 1.35
CA GLY A 65 12.42 5.06 0.64
C GLY A 65 13.38 3.89 0.82
N ASN A 66 13.64 3.48 2.07
CA ASN A 66 14.52 2.33 2.34
C ASN A 66 14.04 1.03 1.69
N VAL A 67 12.71 0.83 1.61
CA VAL A 67 12.11 -0.32 0.94
C VAL A 67 12.28 -0.22 -0.58
N ILE A 68 12.13 0.97 -1.16
CA ILE A 68 12.32 1.21 -2.59
C ILE A 68 13.78 0.92 -2.97
N ASP A 69 14.74 1.48 -2.24
CA ASP A 69 16.17 1.27 -2.44
C ASP A 69 16.50 -0.24 -2.38
N PHE A 70 15.97 -0.96 -1.38
CA PHE A 70 16.12 -2.40 -1.28
C PHE A 70 15.57 -3.14 -2.51
N ILE A 71 14.39 -2.76 -3.00
CA ILE A 71 13.77 -3.42 -4.16
C ILE A 71 14.60 -3.20 -5.43
N GLU A 72 15.12 -1.98 -5.65
CA GLU A 72 16.00 -1.68 -6.78
C GLU A 72 17.29 -2.51 -6.73
N GLU A 73 17.93 -2.55 -5.57
CA GLU A 73 19.19 -3.30 -5.35
C GLU A 73 19.00 -4.82 -5.45
N ASP A 74 18.00 -5.37 -4.76
CA ASP A 74 17.75 -6.82 -4.70
C ASP A 74 17.31 -7.37 -6.05
N LEU A 75 16.46 -6.62 -6.77
CA LEU A 75 15.96 -7.07 -8.06
C LEU A 75 16.85 -6.69 -9.24
N GLY A 76 17.80 -5.77 -9.07
CA GLY A 76 18.67 -5.25 -10.13
C GLY A 76 17.88 -4.51 -11.22
N ILE A 77 17.00 -3.60 -10.82
CA ILE A 77 16.07 -2.88 -11.71
C ILE A 77 16.27 -1.36 -11.64
N ASP A 78 15.84 -0.65 -12.69
CA ASP A 78 15.96 0.81 -12.82
C ASP A 78 14.68 1.50 -13.34
N PHE A 79 13.57 0.76 -13.45
CA PHE A 79 12.28 1.30 -13.91
C PHE A 79 11.42 1.90 -12.79
N ILE A 80 11.91 1.91 -11.55
CA ILE A 80 11.23 2.60 -10.45
C ILE A 80 11.41 4.11 -10.64
N LEU A 81 10.29 4.82 -10.70
CA LEU A 81 10.28 6.28 -10.79
C LEU A 81 10.59 6.91 -9.43
N PRO A 82 11.06 8.18 -9.41
CA PRO A 82 11.33 8.88 -8.16
C PRO A 82 10.18 8.81 -7.17
N HIS A 83 10.52 8.62 -5.89
CA HIS A 83 9.54 8.51 -4.82
C HIS A 83 8.83 9.83 -4.57
N GLU A 84 7.52 9.83 -4.85
CA GLU A 84 6.69 11.03 -4.80
C GLU A 84 5.99 11.15 -3.45
N VAL A 85 6.31 12.21 -2.71
CA VAL A 85 5.78 12.43 -1.36
C VAL A 85 4.86 13.64 -1.33
N TYR A 86 3.60 13.43 -0.96
CA TYR A 86 2.66 14.51 -0.73
C TYR A 86 2.76 15.02 0.70
N TYR A 87 2.78 16.36 0.84
CA TYR A 87 2.89 17.07 2.11
C TYR A 87 1.61 17.88 2.35
N PRO A 88 0.63 17.33 3.05
CA PRO A 88 -0.57 18.08 3.42
C PRO A 88 -0.23 19.17 4.43
N PRO A 89 -0.95 20.30 4.44
CA PRO A 89 -0.80 21.33 5.47
C PRO A 89 -1.00 20.75 6.87
N LEU A 90 -0.09 21.09 7.79
CA LEU A 90 -0.11 20.60 9.18
C LEU A 90 -1.15 21.34 10.04
N ASP A 91 -1.48 22.56 9.65
CA ASP A 91 -2.39 23.49 10.32
C ASP A 91 -3.87 23.27 9.96
N ASP A 92 -4.16 22.45 8.95
CA ASP A 92 -5.52 22.14 8.54
C ASP A 92 -6.01 20.80 9.16
N GLU A 93 -6.73 20.90 10.27
CA GLU A 93 -7.35 19.76 10.97
C GLU A 93 -8.39 19.00 10.10
N TYR A 94 -8.98 19.66 9.08
CA TYR A 94 -9.94 19.05 8.17
C TYR A 94 -9.28 18.22 7.07
N MET A 95 -7.99 18.41 6.79
CA MET A 95 -7.24 17.70 5.74
C MET A 95 -6.85 16.26 6.09
N ARG A 96 -7.76 15.45 6.65
CA ARG A 96 -7.48 14.05 7.05
C ARG A 96 -6.79 13.23 5.96
N GLU A 97 -5.97 12.24 6.34
CA GLU A 97 -5.20 11.39 5.41
C GLU A 97 -6.05 10.83 4.26
N ILE A 98 -7.26 10.37 4.56
CA ILE A 98 -8.22 9.87 3.56
C ILE A 98 -8.63 10.92 2.51
N LYS A 99 -8.77 12.19 2.90
CA LYS A 99 -9.11 13.28 1.99
C LYS A 99 -7.97 13.54 1.02
N ILE A 100 -6.72 13.49 1.51
CA ILE A 100 -5.54 13.64 0.65
C ILE A 100 -5.41 12.49 -0.32
N PHE A 101 -5.65 11.24 0.11
CA PHE A 101 -5.66 10.10 -0.80
C PHE A 101 -6.64 10.36 -1.95
N TRP A 102 -7.88 10.77 -1.65
CA TRP A 102 -8.86 11.03 -2.70
C TRP A 102 -8.51 12.20 -3.63
N GLU A 103 -8.04 13.31 -3.06
CA GLU A 103 -7.64 14.49 -3.86
C GLU A 103 -6.41 14.19 -4.73
N ARG A 104 -5.43 13.45 -4.20
CA ARG A 104 -4.22 13.08 -4.94
C ARG A 104 -4.48 11.99 -5.95
N ASP A 105 -5.34 11.02 -5.66
CA ASP A 105 -5.78 10.05 -6.66
C ASP A 105 -6.45 10.76 -7.83
N ASP A 106 -7.45 11.62 -7.58
CA ASP A 106 -8.15 12.39 -8.61
C ASP A 106 -7.16 13.20 -9.45
N TYR A 107 -6.26 13.94 -8.80
CA TYR A 107 -5.23 14.72 -9.48
C TYR A 107 -4.30 13.84 -10.33
N ASN A 108 -3.74 12.78 -9.75
CA ASN A 108 -2.75 11.93 -10.42
C ASN A 108 -3.34 11.19 -11.62
N PHE A 109 -4.55 10.64 -11.49
CA PHE A 109 -5.23 10.00 -12.61
C PHE A 109 -5.56 10.99 -13.72
N ARG A 110 -6.06 12.21 -13.39
CA ARG A 110 -6.35 13.25 -14.40
C ARG A 110 -5.11 13.73 -15.15
N HIS A 111 -3.97 13.76 -14.48
CA HIS A 111 -2.69 14.17 -15.07
C HIS A 111 -1.88 12.98 -15.61
N ARG A 112 -2.49 11.79 -15.69
CA ARG A 112 -1.86 10.56 -16.21
C ARG A 112 -0.49 10.27 -15.59
N LYS A 113 -0.39 10.42 -14.27
CA LYS A 113 0.82 10.05 -13.52
C LYS A 113 1.00 8.52 -13.48
N PHE A 114 -0.11 7.79 -13.52
CA PHE A 114 -0.19 6.34 -13.66
C PHE A 114 -1.57 5.97 -14.22
N GLU A 115 -1.65 4.83 -14.89
CA GLU A 115 -2.92 4.30 -15.43
C GLU A 115 -3.66 3.42 -14.42
N ILE A 116 -2.93 2.74 -13.52
CA ILE A 116 -3.49 1.85 -12.50
C ILE A 116 -2.89 2.21 -11.15
N LEU A 117 -3.71 2.29 -10.11
CA LEU A 117 -3.26 2.48 -8.74
C LEU A 117 -3.46 1.22 -7.89
N TYR A 118 -2.36 0.70 -7.38
CA TYR A 118 -2.31 -0.45 -6.50
C TYR A 118 -2.27 -0.05 -5.02
N SER A 119 -2.81 -0.91 -4.16
CA SER A 119 -2.64 -0.84 -2.70
C SER A 119 -2.54 -2.23 -2.08
N GLY A 120 -1.64 -2.35 -1.10
CA GLY A 120 -1.35 -3.59 -0.38
C GLY A 120 -2.32 -3.94 0.74
N ILE A 121 -3.44 -3.22 0.86
CA ILE A 121 -4.38 -3.38 1.97
C ILE A 121 -4.84 -4.85 2.15
N THR A 122 -4.62 -5.39 3.34
CA THR A 122 -5.08 -6.74 3.73
C THR A 122 -6.44 -6.70 4.42
N SER A 123 -7.14 -7.83 4.45
CA SER A 123 -8.26 -8.03 5.37
C SER A 123 -7.80 -8.02 6.83
N ASN A 124 -8.71 -7.67 7.74
CA ASN A 124 -8.49 -7.82 9.18
C ASN A 124 -8.41 -9.31 9.56
N PRO A 125 -7.85 -9.64 10.73
CA PRO A 125 -7.94 -10.98 11.30
C PRO A 125 -9.38 -11.53 11.30
N PRO A 126 -9.56 -12.87 11.20
CA PRO A 126 -10.87 -13.51 11.24
C PRO A 126 -11.71 -13.02 12.43
N ALA A 127 -13.03 -12.86 12.23
CA ALA A 127 -13.91 -12.26 13.23
C ALA A 127 -14.02 -13.05 14.54
N ASP A 128 -13.71 -14.35 14.49
CA ASP A 128 -13.67 -15.31 15.59
C ASP A 128 -12.28 -15.47 16.24
N ASP A 129 -11.23 -14.84 15.68
CA ASP A 129 -9.90 -14.82 16.29
C ASP A 129 -9.88 -13.89 17.51
N SER A 130 -9.87 -14.48 18.71
CA SER A 130 -9.83 -13.77 19.99
C SER A 130 -8.42 -13.43 20.48
N THR A 131 -7.37 -13.82 19.74
CA THR A 131 -5.96 -13.59 20.13
C THR A 131 -5.48 -12.17 19.82
N ILE A 132 -6.27 -11.38 19.09
CA ILE A 132 -5.97 -10.01 18.71
C ILE A 132 -7.21 -9.11 18.88
N PRO A 133 -7.06 -7.87 19.40
CA PRO A 133 -8.16 -6.91 19.44
C PRO A 133 -8.68 -6.56 18.05
N LYS A 134 -10.00 -6.32 17.95
CA LYS A 134 -10.64 -5.92 16.69
C LYS A 134 -10.12 -4.57 16.21
N ASN A 135 -9.86 -4.48 14.90
CA ASN A 135 -9.51 -3.20 14.27
C ASN A 135 -10.71 -2.24 14.33
N LYS A 136 -10.42 -0.94 14.36
CA LYS A 136 -11.44 0.10 14.19
C LYS A 136 -11.86 0.23 12.71
N GLU A 137 -10.98 -0.13 11.77
CA GLU A 137 -11.27 -0.09 10.34
C GLU A 137 -12.14 -1.29 9.90
N ARG A 138 -13.43 -1.22 10.23
CA ARG A 138 -14.43 -2.27 9.93
C ARG A 138 -14.55 -2.60 8.43
N VAL A 139 -14.18 -1.66 7.54
CA VAL A 139 -14.22 -1.87 6.08
C VAL A 139 -13.27 -2.98 5.60
N ARG A 140 -12.27 -3.34 6.42
CA ARG A 140 -11.31 -4.40 6.13
C ARG A 140 -11.74 -5.77 6.67
N ASP A 141 -12.83 -5.85 7.41
CA ASP A 141 -13.25 -7.13 8.00
C ASP A 141 -13.52 -8.21 6.98
N ASP A 142 -13.20 -9.42 7.35
CA ASP A 142 -13.70 -10.59 6.65
C ASP A 142 -15.19 -10.79 6.97
N THR A 143 -16.03 -10.58 5.97
CA THR A 143 -17.48 -10.77 6.06
C THR A 143 -17.91 -12.15 5.53
N GLY A 144 -16.96 -13.03 5.20
CA GLY A 144 -17.24 -14.29 4.49
C GLY A 144 -17.66 -14.10 3.03
N VAL A 145 -17.51 -12.88 2.50
CA VAL A 145 -17.81 -12.51 1.12
C VAL A 145 -16.60 -11.79 0.56
N ASP A 146 -16.13 -12.24 -0.60
CA ASP A 146 -14.98 -11.65 -1.27
C ASP A 146 -15.24 -10.18 -1.63
N LYS A 147 -14.32 -9.32 -1.22
CA LYS A 147 -14.28 -7.91 -1.60
C LYS A 147 -13.77 -7.78 -3.04
N ILE A 148 -14.20 -6.71 -3.69
CA ILE A 148 -13.84 -6.41 -5.07
C ILE A 148 -12.34 -6.05 -5.13
N VAL A 149 -11.56 -6.87 -5.84
CA VAL A 149 -10.11 -6.68 -6.06
C VAL A 149 -9.83 -5.54 -7.03
N GLU A 150 -10.53 -5.50 -8.16
CA GLU A 150 -10.34 -4.49 -9.23
C GLU A 150 -11.57 -3.60 -9.35
N GLN A 151 -11.37 -2.28 -9.29
CA GLN A 151 -12.44 -1.29 -9.42
C GLN A 151 -12.09 -0.26 -10.49
N ARG A 152 -13.02 -0.03 -11.41
CA ARG A 152 -12.93 1.03 -12.42
C ARG A 152 -14.06 2.03 -12.21
N ASN A 153 -13.72 3.31 -12.04
CA ASN A 153 -14.68 4.39 -11.87
C ASN A 153 -14.28 5.57 -12.78
N GLY A 154 -14.92 5.63 -13.95
CA GLY A 154 -14.54 6.56 -15.00
C GLY A 154 -13.09 6.33 -15.43
N TYR A 155 -12.25 7.36 -15.32
CA TYR A 155 -10.83 7.32 -15.67
C TYR A 155 -9.93 6.77 -14.54
N ARG A 156 -10.50 6.35 -13.40
CA ARG A 156 -9.74 5.79 -12.26
C ARG A 156 -9.79 4.27 -12.28
N HIS A 157 -8.64 3.63 -12.10
CA HIS A 157 -8.50 2.19 -12.08
C HIS A 157 -7.68 1.75 -10.86
N TYR A 158 -8.33 1.05 -9.94
CA TYR A 158 -7.76 0.59 -8.68
C TYR A 158 -7.65 -0.93 -8.64
N ILE A 159 -6.55 -1.45 -8.09
CA ILE A 159 -6.36 -2.88 -7.84
C ILE A 159 -5.82 -3.10 -6.42
N ASN A 160 -6.50 -3.94 -5.63
CA ASN A 160 -6.11 -4.30 -4.26
C ASN A 160 -5.89 -5.82 -4.15
N PRO A 161 -4.72 -6.36 -4.55
CA PRO A 161 -4.53 -7.80 -4.66
C PRO A 161 -4.69 -8.55 -3.34
N PHE A 162 -4.43 -7.88 -2.20
CA PHE A 162 -4.44 -8.51 -0.89
C PHE A 162 -5.75 -8.32 -0.09
N ILE A 163 -6.77 -7.70 -0.69
CA ILE A 163 -7.98 -7.26 0.05
C ILE A 163 -8.78 -8.40 0.70
N ASN A 164 -8.62 -9.63 0.20
CA ASN A 164 -9.29 -10.84 0.66
C ASN A 164 -8.39 -11.78 1.47
N VAL A 165 -7.13 -11.41 1.70
CA VAL A 165 -6.19 -12.19 2.53
C VAL A 165 -5.75 -11.35 3.72
N ASN A 166 -5.48 -12.03 4.84
CA ASN A 166 -5.10 -11.36 6.10
C ASN A 166 -3.58 -11.36 6.30
N LYS A 167 -3.13 -10.73 7.38
CA LYS A 167 -1.69 -10.59 7.67
C LYS A 167 -0.94 -11.93 7.86
N LYS A 168 -1.60 -13.02 8.28
CA LYS A 168 -0.95 -14.34 8.38
C LYS A 168 -0.63 -14.92 6.99
N TRP A 169 -1.53 -14.74 6.03
CA TRP A 169 -1.23 -15.08 4.63
C TRP A 169 -0.02 -14.27 4.13
N GLU A 170 0.02 -12.98 4.47
CA GLU A 170 1.14 -12.11 4.11
C GLU A 170 2.46 -12.61 4.72
N ALA A 171 2.45 -13.04 5.99
CA ALA A 171 3.63 -13.60 6.64
C ALA A 171 4.16 -14.86 5.96
N GLU A 172 3.26 -15.76 5.52
CA GLU A 172 3.66 -16.91 4.70
C GLU A 172 4.18 -16.46 3.33
N ALA A 173 3.59 -15.44 2.70
CA ALA A 173 4.12 -14.90 1.44
C ALA A 173 5.54 -14.31 1.58
N TYR A 174 5.84 -13.60 2.67
CA TYR A 174 7.20 -13.15 2.98
C TYR A 174 8.16 -14.34 3.13
N LYS A 175 7.71 -15.41 3.79
CA LYS A 175 8.51 -16.62 4.03
C LYS A 175 8.79 -17.37 2.73
N ASP A 176 7.76 -17.60 1.93
CA ASP A 176 7.83 -18.30 0.64
C ASP A 176 8.70 -17.57 -0.39
N LYS A 177 8.86 -16.24 -0.24
CA LYS A 177 9.75 -15.42 -1.06
C LYS A 177 11.12 -15.18 -0.43
N GLU A 178 11.42 -15.79 0.70
CA GLU A 178 12.68 -15.63 1.44
C GLU A 178 12.96 -14.15 1.84
N LEU A 179 11.90 -13.37 2.04
CA LEU A 179 11.93 -11.94 2.36
C LEU A 179 11.85 -11.64 3.85
N LEU A 180 11.65 -12.67 4.68
CA LEU A 180 11.48 -12.51 6.12
C LEU A 180 12.71 -11.85 6.77
N ASP A 181 13.93 -12.20 6.37
CA ASP A 181 15.15 -11.71 7.02
C ASP A 181 15.87 -10.61 6.20
N SER A 182 15.29 -10.17 5.08
CA SER A 182 15.81 -9.11 4.20
C SER A 182 14.88 -7.89 4.15
N LEU A 183 13.75 -7.99 3.43
CA LEU A 183 12.81 -6.89 3.24
C LEU A 183 12.00 -6.60 4.51
N PHE A 184 11.46 -7.62 5.18
CA PHE A 184 10.57 -7.42 6.34
C PHE A 184 11.18 -6.56 7.48
N PRO A 185 12.48 -6.71 7.85
CA PRO A 185 13.21 -5.83 8.77
C PRO A 185 13.16 -4.35 8.43
N LEU A 186 13.04 -3.99 7.15
CA LEU A 186 12.99 -2.60 6.70
C LEU A 186 11.60 -1.98 6.85
N THR A 187 10.59 -2.80 7.13
CA THR A 187 9.19 -2.34 7.15
C THR A 187 8.76 -1.78 8.50
N TYR A 188 7.93 -0.73 8.47
CA TYR A 188 7.47 -0.03 9.65
C TYR A 188 6.04 0.49 9.49
N SER A 189 5.12 0.00 10.33
CA SER A 189 3.70 0.43 10.33
C SER A 189 3.24 1.00 11.69
N CYS A 190 4.16 1.16 12.64
CA CYS A 190 3.84 1.55 14.01
C CYS A 190 3.33 3.01 14.10
N GLU A 191 2.24 3.20 14.84
CA GLU A 191 1.61 4.49 15.13
C GLU A 191 1.87 4.98 16.57
N GLY A 192 2.89 4.44 17.24
CA GLY A 192 3.28 4.93 18.56
C GLY A 192 3.80 6.38 18.51
N SER A 193 3.69 7.08 19.63
CA SER A 193 4.27 8.43 19.76
C SER A 193 5.80 8.40 19.61
N ILE A 194 6.40 9.57 19.41
CA ILE A 194 7.86 9.74 19.34
C ILE A 194 8.55 9.12 20.56
N GLU A 195 8.00 9.34 21.75
CA GLU A 195 8.54 8.80 23.01
C GLU A 195 8.41 7.28 23.07
N ALA A 196 7.23 6.75 22.71
CA ALA A 196 6.96 5.31 22.75
C ALA A 196 7.78 4.50 21.73
N THR A 197 8.30 5.16 20.70
CA THR A 197 9.00 4.54 19.58
C THR A 197 10.48 4.93 19.49
N LYS A 198 10.98 5.75 20.43
CA LYS A 198 12.33 6.35 20.38
C LYS A 198 12.61 7.04 19.04
N HIS A 199 11.82 8.05 18.72
CA HIS A 199 11.90 8.75 17.42
C HIS A 199 11.62 7.82 16.24
N HIS A 200 10.63 6.94 16.40
CA HIS A 200 10.19 5.98 15.40
C HIS A 200 11.22 4.93 15.00
N THR A 201 12.33 4.79 15.71
CA THR A 201 13.32 3.73 15.44
C THR A 201 12.95 2.38 16.05
N GLN A 202 11.87 2.30 16.84
CA GLN A 202 11.41 1.09 17.51
C GLN A 202 9.88 0.96 17.46
N HIS A 203 9.41 -0.27 17.31
CA HIS A 203 7.99 -0.59 17.45
C HIS A 203 7.51 -0.35 18.89
N CYS A 204 6.39 0.35 19.07
CA CYS A 204 5.82 0.63 20.40
C CYS A 204 5.19 -0.60 21.07
N LYS A 205 4.95 -1.68 20.31
CA LYS A 205 4.36 -2.96 20.74
C LYS A 205 2.94 -2.88 21.30
N ARG A 206 2.28 -1.71 21.21
CA ARG A 206 0.97 -1.45 21.83
C ARG A 206 -0.09 -0.99 20.84
N CYS A 207 0.26 -0.26 19.78
CA CYS A 207 -0.71 0.16 18.76
C CYS A 207 -1.24 -1.06 18.00
N TRP A 208 -2.44 -0.94 17.44
CA TRP A 208 -3.10 -2.06 16.76
C TRP A 208 -2.23 -2.67 15.65
N TRP A 209 -1.56 -1.84 14.84
CA TRP A 209 -0.64 -2.30 13.79
C TRP A 209 0.55 -3.10 14.31
N CYS A 210 1.09 -2.78 15.49
CA CYS A 210 2.11 -3.61 16.13
C CYS A 210 1.54 -4.95 16.58
N GLN A 211 0.31 -4.96 17.11
CA GLN A 211 -0.35 -6.20 17.53
C GLN A 211 -0.63 -7.10 16.32
N GLU A 212 -1.15 -6.55 15.22
CA GLU A 212 -1.36 -7.27 13.96
C GLU A 212 -0.05 -7.83 13.39
N ARG A 213 1.02 -7.02 13.39
CA ARG A 213 2.36 -7.46 12.98
C ARG A 213 2.83 -8.65 13.82
N TYR A 214 2.75 -8.57 15.14
CA TYR A 214 3.19 -9.67 16.00
C TYR A 214 2.29 -10.90 15.87
N TRP A 215 0.98 -10.71 15.74
CA TRP A 215 0.01 -11.79 15.53
C TRP A 215 0.29 -12.62 14.27
N ALA A 216 0.75 -11.96 13.19
CA ALA A 216 1.07 -12.64 11.95
C ALA A 216 2.50 -13.17 11.89
N PHE A 217 3.49 -12.35 12.25
CA PHE A 217 4.90 -12.65 12.03
C PHE A 217 5.61 -13.22 13.27
N GLY A 218 4.99 -13.16 14.45
CA GLY A 218 5.61 -13.57 15.72
C GLY A 218 6.78 -12.67 16.18
N ARG A 219 7.04 -11.55 15.47
CA ARG A 219 8.14 -10.62 15.77
C ARG A 219 7.85 -9.20 15.29
N TYR A 220 8.56 -8.22 15.87
CA TYR A 220 8.40 -6.80 15.54
C TYR A 220 9.47 -6.26 14.59
N VAL A 221 10.71 -6.78 14.67
CA VAL A 221 11.95 -6.19 14.12
C VAL A 221 12.25 -4.75 14.58
#